data_AF-A0A0G0Z2Q8-F1
#
_entry.id   AF-A0A0G0Z2Q8-F1
#
_cell.length_a   1.000
_cell.length_b   1.000
_cell.length_c   1.000
_cell.angle_alpha   90.00
_cell.angle_beta   90.00
_cell.angle_gamma   90.00
#
_symmetry.space_group_name_H-M   'P 1'
#
loop_
_entity.id
_entity.type
_entity.pdbx_description
1 polymer ?
#
loop_
_entity_poly.entity_id
_entity_poly.type
_entity_poly.pdbx_seq_one_letter_code
_entity_poly.pdbx_strand_id
1 'polypeptide(L)'
;MLKNNILKNQSGGMLIMVLVFTTLFAVMATGIAGVISSQHKLGLKKINWQKAIATAEAGVNYYRWHLAHAPEDYQDGTGQAGPYVHDYKDNLGNSIGQFSLNITAPADTCSNAIIIESTGWLNDDPNVKRKVMVKYGKPSLASFAFLTDSNVWFGEDETLHGPVHSNGGIRMDGQNDSLTTSKKSTYICGLEHI
;
A
#
# COMPACT_ATOMS: atom_id res chain seq x y z
N MET A 1 -77.09 61.26 -8.36
CA MET A 1 -76.75 59.81 -8.39
C MET A 1 -75.34 59.66 -8.93
N LEU A 2 -74.33 59.42 -8.09
CA LEU A 2 -73.01 58.95 -8.52
C LEU A 2 -72.62 57.80 -7.59
N LYS A 3 -72.62 56.59 -8.14
CA LYS A 3 -72.34 55.33 -7.42
C LYS A 3 -70.83 55.08 -7.52
N ASN A 4 -70.09 55.34 -6.45
CA ASN A 4 -68.67 54.98 -6.37
C ASN A 4 -68.55 53.46 -6.18
N ASN A 5 -68.16 52.75 -7.24
CA ASN A 5 -67.77 51.35 -7.18
C ASN A 5 -66.31 51.26 -6.69
N ILE A 6 -66.14 51.00 -5.40
CA ILE A 6 -64.84 50.64 -4.82
C ILE A 6 -64.56 49.18 -5.19
N LEU A 7 -63.70 48.97 -6.19
CA LEU A 7 -63.20 47.65 -6.55
C LEU A 7 -62.36 47.10 -5.38
N LYS A 8 -62.84 46.02 -4.75
CA LYS A 8 -62.21 45.36 -3.61
C LYS A 8 -60.99 44.56 -4.10
N ASN A 9 -59.79 45.10 -3.90
CA ASN A 9 -58.52 44.49 -4.32
C ASN A 9 -58.16 43.31 -3.38
N GLN A 10 -58.17 42.07 -3.89
CA GLN A 10 -57.79 40.85 -3.14
C GLN A 10 -56.27 40.56 -3.23
N SER A 11 -55.42 41.58 -3.09
CA SER A 11 -53.97 41.46 -3.25
C SER A 11 -53.24 40.78 -2.07
N GLY A 12 -53.92 40.54 -0.93
CA GLY A 12 -53.30 39.96 0.26
C GLY A 12 -53.06 38.44 0.18
N GLY A 13 -53.92 37.68 -0.50
CA GLY A 13 -53.82 36.22 -0.58
C GLY A 13 -52.59 35.73 -1.36
N MET A 14 -52.24 36.46 -2.43
CA MET A 14 -51.05 36.17 -3.25
C MET A 14 -49.74 36.36 -2.45
N LEU A 15 -49.71 37.36 -1.57
CA LEU A 15 -48.57 37.65 -0.69
C LEU A 15 -48.28 36.50 0.28
N ILE A 16 -49.33 35.92 0.86
CA ILE A 16 -49.21 34.76 1.76
C ILE A 16 -48.68 33.54 1.00
N MET A 17 -49.19 33.26 -0.20
CA MET A 17 -48.68 32.14 -1.01
C MET A 17 -47.20 32.31 -1.36
N VAL A 18 -46.78 33.51 -1.82
CA VAL A 18 -45.37 33.78 -2.14
C VAL A 18 -44.48 33.60 -0.91
N LEU A 19 -44.93 34.03 0.27
CA LEU A 19 -44.17 33.86 1.51
C LEU A 19 -44.01 32.38 1.89
N VAL A 20 -45.07 31.58 1.75
CA VAL A 20 -45.01 30.14 2.02
C VAL A 20 -44.07 29.43 1.03
N PHE A 21 -44.17 29.73 -0.26
CA PHE A 21 -43.30 29.09 -1.26
C PHE A 21 -41.83 29.52 -1.13
N THR A 22 -41.55 30.80 -0.83
CA THR A 22 -40.17 31.28 -0.64
C THR A 22 -39.52 30.69 0.62
N THR A 23 -40.26 30.57 1.71
CA THR A 23 -39.77 29.94 2.93
C THR A 23 -39.49 28.44 2.73
N LEU A 24 -40.41 27.71 2.08
CA LEU A 24 -40.17 26.32 1.67
C LEU A 24 -38.92 26.17 0.80
N PHE A 25 -38.77 27.03 -0.21
CA PHE A 25 -37.61 27.00 -1.09
C PHE A 25 -36.31 27.32 -0.34
N ALA A 26 -36.32 28.29 0.57
CA ALA A 26 -35.17 28.64 1.39
C ALA A 26 -34.76 27.49 2.33
N VAL A 27 -35.72 26.80 2.95
CA VAL A 27 -35.45 25.63 3.80
C VAL A 27 -34.87 24.49 2.97
N MET A 28 -35.40 24.22 1.78
CA MET A 28 -34.84 23.20 0.88
C MET A 28 -33.42 23.56 0.42
N ALA A 29 -33.19 24.82 0.03
CA ALA A 29 -31.88 25.30 -0.42
C ALA A 29 -30.81 25.19 0.67
N THR A 30 -31.14 25.55 1.91
CA THR A 30 -30.21 25.41 3.04
C THR A 30 -29.94 23.94 3.37
N GLY A 31 -30.95 23.07 3.30
CA GLY A 31 -30.79 21.62 3.45
C GLY A 31 -29.80 21.03 2.43
N ILE A 32 -29.96 21.39 1.14
CA ILE A 32 -29.06 20.92 0.07
C ILE A 32 -27.63 21.45 0.27
N ALA A 33 -27.48 22.73 0.60
CA ALA A 33 -26.17 23.33 0.87
C ALA A 33 -25.45 22.64 2.03
N GLY A 34 -26.19 22.26 3.08
CA GLY A 34 -25.67 21.50 4.22
C GLY A 34 -25.16 20.11 3.81
N VAL A 35 -25.91 19.39 2.98
CA VAL A 35 -25.50 18.09 2.45
C VAL A 35 -24.24 18.23 1.59
N ILE A 36 -24.18 19.21 0.69
CA ILE A 36 -23.00 19.45 -0.18
C ILE A 36 -21.75 19.72 0.67
N SER A 37 -21.86 20.58 1.69
CA SER A 37 -20.74 20.89 2.60
C SER A 37 -20.26 19.65 3.36
N SER A 38 -21.19 18.83 3.85
CA SER A 38 -20.87 17.56 4.52
C SER A 38 -20.16 16.57 3.59
N GLN A 39 -20.69 16.41 2.36
CA GLN A 39 -20.11 15.53 1.34
C GLN A 39 -18.70 15.97 0.93
N HIS A 40 -18.46 17.28 0.83
CA HIS A 40 -17.14 17.82 0.52
C HIS A 40 -16.11 17.48 1.62
N LYS A 41 -16.47 17.71 2.89
CA LYS A 41 -15.62 17.35 4.04
C LYS A 41 -15.33 15.85 4.10
N LEU A 42 -16.35 15.02 3.85
CA LEU A 42 -16.20 13.57 3.79
C LEU A 42 -15.26 13.15 2.65
N GLY A 43 -15.36 13.81 1.49
CA GLY A 43 -14.49 13.59 0.34
C GLY A 43 -13.02 13.87 0.67
N LEU A 44 -12.72 15.04 1.27
CA LEU A 44 -11.36 15.39 1.71
C LEU A 44 -10.81 14.39 2.72
N LYS A 45 -11.62 14.00 3.72
CA LYS A 45 -11.23 12.99 4.72
C LYS A 45 -10.91 11.65 4.05
N LYS A 46 -11.70 11.22 3.06
CA LYS A 46 -11.46 9.99 2.32
C LYS A 46 -10.15 10.05 1.51
N ILE A 47 -9.84 11.19 0.91
CA ILE A 47 -8.56 11.39 0.20
C ILE A 47 -7.39 11.30 1.17
N ASN A 48 -7.44 12.01 2.30
CA ASN A 48 -6.39 11.95 3.33
C ASN A 48 -6.23 10.54 3.89
N TRP A 49 -7.33 9.80 4.03
CA TRP A 49 -7.30 8.39 4.45
C TRP A 49 -6.52 7.52 3.47
N GLN A 50 -6.76 7.65 2.16
CA GLN A 50 -6.06 6.87 1.14
C GLN A 50 -4.57 7.24 1.09
N LYS A 51 -4.27 8.54 1.14
CA LYS A 51 -2.89 9.05 1.19
C LYS A 51 -2.14 8.53 2.42
N ALA A 52 -2.76 8.54 3.62
CA ALA A 52 -2.14 8.01 4.83
C ALA A 52 -1.88 6.49 4.75
N ILE A 53 -2.77 5.71 4.10
CA ILE A 53 -2.52 4.29 3.81
C ILE A 53 -1.31 4.15 2.89
N ALA A 54 -1.25 4.90 1.79
CA ALA A 54 -0.13 4.85 0.85
C ALA A 54 1.21 5.21 1.54
N THR A 55 1.21 6.20 2.42
CA THR A 55 2.38 6.54 3.26
C THR A 55 2.78 5.38 4.17
N ALA A 56 1.82 4.68 4.78
CA ALA A 56 2.10 3.51 5.61
C ALA A 56 2.68 2.35 4.77
N GLU A 57 2.13 2.09 3.58
CA GLU A 57 2.65 1.09 2.64
C GLU A 57 4.07 1.41 2.16
N ALA A 58 4.38 2.69 1.95
CA ALA A 58 5.73 3.14 1.65
C ALA A 58 6.71 2.74 2.75
N GLY A 59 6.33 2.91 4.02
CA GLY A 59 7.15 2.47 5.15
C GLY A 59 7.39 0.95 5.19
N VAL A 60 6.36 0.15 4.89
CA VAL A 60 6.52 -1.31 4.77
C VAL A 60 7.49 -1.65 3.63
N ASN A 61 7.34 -1.01 2.47
CA ASN A 61 8.20 -1.28 1.32
C ASN A 61 9.65 -0.83 1.55
N TYR A 62 9.87 0.30 2.22
CA TYR A 62 11.18 0.71 2.69
C TYR A 62 11.81 -0.37 3.57
N TYR A 63 11.08 -0.85 4.57
CA TYR A 63 11.65 -1.82 5.50
C TYR A 63 11.88 -3.19 4.87
N ARG A 64 11.06 -3.58 3.87
CA ARG A 64 11.32 -4.76 3.04
C ARG A 64 12.62 -4.61 2.24
N TRP A 65 12.87 -3.44 1.67
CA TRP A 65 14.14 -3.15 0.99
C TRP A 65 15.32 -3.18 1.96
N HIS A 66 15.16 -2.61 3.16
CA HIS A 66 16.16 -2.62 4.21
C HIS A 66 16.57 -4.05 4.59
N LEU A 67 15.58 -4.89 4.94
CA LEU A 67 15.81 -6.30 5.28
C LEU A 67 16.38 -7.13 4.13
N ALA A 68 16.15 -6.74 2.87
CA ALA A 68 16.76 -7.41 1.73
C ALA A 68 18.28 -7.17 1.64
N HIS A 69 18.76 -6.03 2.15
CA HIS A 69 20.19 -5.67 2.15
C HIS A 69 20.87 -5.98 3.49
N ALA A 70 20.14 -5.84 4.60
CA ALA A 70 20.59 -6.12 5.96
C ALA A 70 19.59 -7.07 6.66
N PRO A 71 19.67 -8.40 6.40
CA PRO A 71 18.65 -9.36 6.84
C PRO A 71 18.50 -9.50 8.35
N GLU A 72 19.55 -9.18 9.12
CA GLU A 72 19.58 -9.31 10.57
C GLU A 72 19.35 -7.98 11.30
N ASP A 73 19.17 -6.89 10.56
CA ASP A 73 18.98 -5.56 11.14
C ASP A 73 17.49 -5.25 11.38
N TYR A 74 17.02 -5.68 12.55
CA TYR A 74 15.66 -5.38 13.04
C TYR A 74 15.53 -4.00 13.70
N GLN A 75 16.61 -3.21 13.70
CA GLN A 75 16.69 -1.92 14.39
C GLN A 75 16.92 -0.73 13.46
N ASP A 76 16.73 -0.94 12.15
CA ASP A 76 16.78 0.13 11.14
C ASP A 76 18.10 0.91 11.18
N GLY A 77 19.19 0.21 11.49
CA GLY A 77 20.54 0.75 11.59
C GLY A 77 20.80 1.65 12.81
N THR A 78 19.82 1.84 13.70
CA THR A 78 19.93 2.77 14.85
C THR A 78 20.57 2.13 16.08
N GLY A 79 20.54 0.80 16.19
CA GLY A 79 21.01 0.06 17.37
C GLY A 79 20.18 0.29 18.63
N GLN A 80 19.01 0.93 18.52
CA GLN A 80 18.10 1.24 19.62
C GLN A 80 16.71 0.68 19.31
N ALA A 81 15.89 0.48 20.35
CA ALA A 81 14.51 0.08 20.15
C ALA A 81 13.69 1.24 19.54
N GLY A 82 12.85 0.91 18.56
CA GLY A 82 11.96 1.85 17.88
C GLY A 82 10.88 2.46 18.80
N PRO A 83 9.93 3.23 18.23
CA PRO A 83 9.60 3.28 16.81
C PRO A 83 10.51 4.17 15.96
N TYR A 84 10.78 3.74 14.71
CA TYR A 84 11.63 4.48 13.77
C TYR A 84 10.76 5.37 12.87
N VAL A 85 11.03 6.67 12.84
CA VAL A 85 10.22 7.65 12.09
C VAL A 85 11.01 8.16 10.88
N HIS A 86 10.36 8.12 9.72
CA HIS A 86 10.93 8.59 8.46
C HIS A 86 9.98 9.54 7.75
N ASP A 87 10.55 10.47 7.00
CA ASP A 87 9.80 11.38 6.14
C ASP A 87 9.38 10.69 4.84
N TYR A 88 8.12 10.89 4.46
CA TYR A 88 7.58 10.51 3.17
C TYR A 88 7.65 11.71 2.22
N LYS A 89 8.46 11.58 1.18
CA LYS A 89 8.80 12.67 0.27
C LYS A 89 8.08 12.55 -1.07
N ASP A 90 7.74 13.70 -1.67
CA ASP A 90 7.27 13.77 -3.04
C ASP A 90 8.42 13.61 -4.06
N ASN A 91 8.09 13.62 -5.34
CA ASN A 91 9.06 13.55 -6.44
C ASN A 91 9.99 14.78 -6.52
N LEU A 92 9.68 15.87 -5.84
CA LEU A 92 10.49 17.09 -5.74
C LEU A 92 11.37 17.10 -4.47
N GLY A 93 11.22 16.09 -3.60
CA GLY A 93 11.96 15.95 -2.35
C GLY A 93 11.32 16.61 -1.12
N ASN A 94 10.13 17.20 -1.25
CA ASN A 94 9.42 17.82 -0.13
C ASN A 94 8.77 16.75 0.75
N SER A 95 8.85 16.91 2.09
CA SER A 95 8.15 16.03 3.03
C SER A 95 6.65 16.33 3.01
N ILE A 96 5.85 15.37 2.54
CA ILE A 96 4.39 15.45 2.45
C ILE A 96 3.70 14.68 3.59
N GLY A 97 4.46 13.87 4.33
CA GLY A 97 3.98 13.10 5.46
C GLY A 97 5.11 12.35 6.14
N GLN A 98 4.75 11.50 7.09
CA GLN A 98 5.70 10.67 7.82
C GLN A 98 5.12 9.29 8.04
N PHE A 99 6.01 8.30 8.17
CA PHE A 99 5.65 6.98 8.65
C PHE A 99 6.52 6.56 9.83
N SER A 100 5.93 5.78 10.71
CA SER A 100 6.55 5.23 11.91
C SER A 100 6.54 3.71 11.85
N LEU A 101 7.71 3.11 11.96
CA LEU A 101 7.93 1.68 11.91
C LEU A 101 8.03 1.10 13.31
N ASN A 102 7.32 0.01 13.54
CA ASN A 102 7.46 -0.86 14.69
C ASN A 102 7.75 -2.27 14.19
N ILE A 103 8.92 -2.80 14.58
CA ILE A 103 9.45 -4.04 14.04
C ILE A 103 9.51 -5.06 15.16
N THR A 104 8.85 -6.19 14.94
CA THR A 104 8.93 -7.33 15.85
C THR A 104 9.82 -8.38 15.22
N ALA A 105 11.00 -8.55 15.80
CA ALA A 105 11.94 -9.61 15.43
C ALA A 105 11.31 -11.00 15.66
N PRO A 106 11.79 -12.05 14.97
CA PRO A 106 11.25 -13.38 15.14
C PRO A 106 11.51 -13.90 16.56
N ALA A 107 10.50 -14.53 17.17
CA ALA A 107 10.57 -15.01 18.55
C ALA A 107 11.52 -16.21 18.74
N ASP A 108 11.68 -17.03 17.71
CA ASP A 108 12.38 -18.33 17.78
C ASP A 108 13.24 -18.58 16.54
N THR A 109 14.24 -19.48 16.68
CA THR A 109 15.09 -19.95 15.58
C THR A 109 14.36 -20.74 14.48
N CYS A 110 13.15 -21.24 14.76
CA CYS A 110 12.37 -22.04 13.82
C CYS A 110 11.47 -21.22 12.88
N SER A 111 11.23 -19.94 13.19
CA SER A 111 10.37 -19.07 12.38
C SER A 111 11.16 -17.85 11.93
N ASN A 112 11.47 -17.76 10.64
CA ASN A 112 12.12 -16.57 10.05
C ASN A 112 11.12 -15.46 9.69
N ALA A 113 9.93 -15.48 10.28
CA ALA A 113 8.89 -14.50 10.01
C ALA A 113 9.00 -13.30 10.96
N ILE A 114 9.11 -12.13 10.35
CA ILE A 114 9.23 -10.82 10.98
C ILE A 114 7.90 -10.11 10.80
N ILE A 115 7.48 -9.33 11.80
CA ILE A 115 6.29 -8.48 11.68
C ILE A 115 6.75 -7.05 11.48
N ILE A 116 6.33 -6.46 10.37
CA ILE A 116 6.58 -5.07 10.01
C ILE A 116 5.26 -4.33 10.19
N GLU A 117 5.17 -3.49 11.20
CA GLU A 117 4.07 -2.54 11.36
C GLU A 117 4.54 -1.15 10.93
N SER A 118 3.81 -0.53 10.02
CA SER A 118 4.04 0.85 9.58
C SER A 118 2.80 1.68 9.82
N THR A 119 2.95 2.80 10.52
CA THR A 119 1.88 3.78 10.75
C THR A 119 2.21 5.06 10.00
N GLY A 120 1.41 5.40 8.98
CA GLY A 120 1.58 6.59 8.14
C GLY A 120 0.55 7.69 8.42
N TRP A 121 0.98 8.94 8.24
CA TRP A 121 0.13 10.14 8.27
C TRP A 121 0.70 11.24 7.36
N LEU A 122 -0.12 12.26 7.09
CA LEU A 122 0.28 13.42 6.27
C LEU A 122 0.57 14.63 7.16
N ASN A 123 1.39 15.55 6.67
CA ASN A 123 1.69 16.80 7.37
C ASN A 123 0.48 17.74 7.42
N ASP A 124 -0.34 17.72 6.36
CA ASP A 124 -1.56 18.55 6.25
C ASP A 124 -2.69 18.11 7.21
N ASP A 125 -2.70 16.83 7.60
CA ASP A 125 -3.72 16.27 8.50
C ASP A 125 -3.14 15.16 9.39
N PRO A 126 -2.38 15.52 10.44
CA PRO A 126 -1.68 14.56 11.30
C PRO A 126 -2.63 13.70 12.16
N ASN A 127 -3.90 14.10 12.26
CA ASN A 127 -4.93 13.39 13.02
C ASN A 127 -5.41 12.14 12.27
N VAL A 128 -5.24 12.11 10.95
CA VAL A 128 -5.56 10.94 10.12
C VAL A 128 -4.34 10.03 10.05
N LYS A 129 -4.35 8.99 10.88
CA LYS A 129 -3.31 7.95 10.89
C LYS A 129 -3.83 6.63 10.37
N ARG A 130 -2.98 5.91 9.63
CA ARG A 130 -3.29 4.58 9.08
C ARG A 130 -2.14 3.63 9.35
N LYS A 131 -2.48 2.41 9.73
CA LYS A 131 -1.52 1.37 10.08
C LYS A 131 -1.67 0.21 9.09
N VAL A 132 -0.53 -0.24 8.58
CA VAL A 132 -0.40 -1.45 7.76
C VAL A 132 0.54 -2.40 8.49
N MET A 133 0.14 -3.66 8.60
CA MET A 133 0.93 -4.72 9.22
C MET A 133 1.16 -5.80 8.18
N VAL A 134 2.42 -6.21 8.00
CA VAL A 134 2.81 -7.28 7.10
C VAL A 134 3.68 -8.28 7.84
N LYS A 135 3.40 -9.57 7.64
CA LYS A 135 4.28 -10.66 8.03
C LYS A 135 5.23 -10.94 6.87
N TYR A 136 6.51 -10.65 7.06
CA TYR A 136 7.55 -10.83 6.06
C TYR A 136 8.45 -11.99 6.46
N GLY A 137 8.79 -12.88 5.54
CA GLY A 137 9.66 -14.02 5.83
C GLY A 137 10.52 -14.38 4.63
N LYS A 138 11.71 -14.91 4.90
CA LYS A 138 12.61 -15.41 3.86
C LYS A 138 11.98 -16.65 3.20
N PRO A 139 12.01 -16.76 1.86
CA PRO A 139 11.58 -17.99 1.19
C PRO A 139 12.40 -19.19 1.66
N SER A 140 11.74 -20.33 1.81
CA SER A 140 12.39 -21.59 2.23
C SER A 140 13.22 -22.18 1.11
N LEU A 141 14.37 -22.78 1.44
CA LEU A 141 15.17 -23.54 0.47
C LEU A 141 14.42 -24.79 -0.05
N ALA A 142 13.44 -25.29 0.71
CA ALA A 142 12.58 -26.40 0.30
C ALA A 142 11.64 -26.04 -0.87
N SER A 143 11.61 -24.79 -1.34
CA SER A 143 10.83 -24.41 -2.54
C SER A 143 11.53 -24.78 -3.85
N PHE A 144 12.82 -25.14 -3.81
CA PHE A 144 13.55 -25.57 -5.01
C PHE A 144 13.30 -27.06 -5.27
N ALA A 145 13.08 -27.39 -6.54
CA ALA A 145 13.02 -28.78 -6.99
C ALA A 145 14.41 -29.41 -6.94
N PHE A 146 15.45 -28.63 -7.24
CA PHE A 146 16.83 -29.04 -7.13
C PHE A 146 17.72 -27.87 -6.71
N LEU A 147 18.50 -28.06 -5.65
CA LEU A 147 19.42 -27.05 -5.11
C LEU A 147 20.74 -27.73 -4.76
N THR A 148 21.82 -27.36 -5.46
CA THR A 148 23.16 -27.96 -5.25
C THR A 148 24.27 -26.90 -5.20
N ASP A 149 25.38 -27.25 -4.55
CA ASP A 149 26.62 -26.46 -4.53
C ASP A 149 27.67 -26.96 -5.56
N SER A 150 27.32 -27.97 -6.38
CA SER A 150 28.22 -28.63 -7.33
C SER A 150 27.80 -28.44 -8.80
N ASN A 151 28.68 -28.83 -9.74
CA ASN A 151 28.27 -28.98 -11.15
C ASN A 151 27.17 -30.05 -11.24
N VAL A 152 26.19 -29.83 -12.13
CA VAL A 152 25.07 -30.74 -12.36
C VAL A 152 24.75 -30.82 -13.86
N TRP A 153 24.39 -32.03 -14.28
CA TRP A 153 23.88 -32.30 -15.62
C TRP A 153 22.49 -32.90 -15.49
N PHE A 154 21.57 -32.35 -16.30
CA PHE A 154 20.24 -32.91 -16.49
C PHE A 154 20.12 -33.43 -17.93
N GLY A 155 19.90 -34.73 -18.07
CA GLY A 155 19.92 -35.43 -19.35
C GLY A 155 18.69 -35.16 -20.22
N GLU A 156 18.75 -35.55 -21.50
CA GLU A 156 17.68 -35.31 -22.50
C GLU A 156 16.33 -35.95 -22.12
N ASP A 157 16.35 -37.09 -21.41
CA ASP A 157 15.15 -37.80 -20.96
C ASP A 157 14.58 -37.27 -19.63
N GLU A 158 15.20 -36.25 -19.03
CA GLU A 158 14.77 -35.69 -17.74
C GLU A 158 13.80 -34.51 -17.92
N THR A 159 12.71 -34.54 -17.15
CA THR A 159 11.77 -33.42 -17.02
C THR A 159 11.72 -32.96 -15.57
N LEU A 160 12.09 -31.71 -15.35
CA LEU A 160 12.11 -31.07 -14.04
C LEU A 160 10.89 -30.18 -13.87
N HIS A 161 10.33 -30.21 -12.67
CA HIS A 161 9.18 -29.41 -12.29
C HIS A 161 9.54 -28.52 -11.11
N GLY A 162 9.74 -27.24 -11.39
CA GLY A 162 10.04 -26.22 -10.38
C GLY A 162 11.47 -25.66 -10.39
N PRO A 163 11.77 -24.69 -9.52
CA PRO A 163 13.00 -23.91 -9.59
C PRO A 163 14.24 -24.76 -9.34
N VAL A 164 15.28 -24.53 -10.14
CA VAL A 164 16.58 -25.20 -10.03
C VAL A 164 17.68 -24.16 -9.82
N HIS A 165 18.57 -24.43 -8.86
CA HIS A 165 19.75 -23.60 -8.63
C HIS A 165 21.01 -24.44 -8.37
N SER A 166 22.13 -24.04 -8.98
CA SER A 166 23.45 -24.58 -8.69
C SER A 166 24.48 -23.47 -8.46
N ASN A 167 25.31 -23.59 -7.41
CA ASN A 167 26.49 -22.72 -7.29
C ASN A 167 27.64 -23.10 -8.24
N GLY A 168 27.56 -24.29 -8.85
CA GLY A 168 28.43 -24.78 -9.90
C GLY A 168 27.87 -24.53 -11.30
N GLY A 169 28.38 -25.29 -12.27
CA GLY A 169 27.88 -25.30 -13.65
C GLY A 169 26.61 -26.11 -13.81
N ILE A 170 25.74 -25.70 -14.73
CA ILE A 170 24.55 -26.46 -15.12
C ILE A 170 24.66 -26.81 -16.60
N ARG A 171 24.61 -28.09 -16.92
CA ARG A 171 24.34 -28.59 -18.28
C ARG A 171 22.89 -29.04 -18.32
N MET A 172 22.09 -28.40 -19.18
CA MET A 172 20.64 -28.62 -19.25
C MET A 172 20.27 -29.13 -20.64
N ASP A 173 20.22 -30.44 -20.80
CA ASP A 173 19.84 -31.08 -22.08
C ASP A 173 18.36 -31.51 -22.07
N GLY A 174 17.79 -31.72 -20.87
CA GLY A 174 16.36 -32.02 -20.68
C GLY A 174 15.45 -30.78 -20.62
N GLN A 175 14.21 -30.97 -20.15
CA GLN A 175 13.22 -29.90 -20.03
C GLN A 175 13.01 -29.45 -18.58
N ASN A 176 12.80 -28.15 -18.38
CA ASN A 176 12.31 -27.58 -17.13
C ASN A 176 11.17 -26.60 -17.42
N ASP A 177 10.10 -26.70 -16.63
CA ASP A 177 8.95 -25.80 -16.71
C ASP A 177 9.13 -24.52 -15.86
N SER A 178 10.28 -24.36 -15.22
CA SER A 178 10.59 -23.28 -14.30
C SER A 178 11.98 -22.67 -14.53
N LEU A 179 12.41 -21.82 -13.59
CA LEU A 179 13.65 -21.09 -13.66
C LEU A 179 14.85 -21.99 -13.31
N THR A 180 15.82 -22.09 -14.23
CA THR A 180 17.13 -22.71 -14.00
C THR A 180 18.17 -21.62 -13.82
N THR A 181 18.84 -21.59 -12.67
CA THR A 181 19.80 -20.52 -12.33
C THR A 181 21.14 -21.09 -11.86
N SER A 182 22.23 -20.40 -12.20
CA SER A 182 23.57 -20.73 -11.70
C SER A 182 24.24 -19.50 -11.08
N LYS A 183 25.09 -19.72 -10.08
CA LYS A 183 25.99 -18.69 -9.56
C LYS A 183 27.10 -18.33 -10.57
N LYS A 184 27.48 -19.27 -11.45
CA LYS A 184 28.48 -19.03 -12.50
C LYS A 184 27.81 -18.38 -13.71
N SER A 185 28.40 -17.28 -14.20
CA SER A 185 27.96 -16.61 -15.41
C SER A 185 28.24 -17.42 -16.69
N THR A 186 29.34 -18.18 -16.69
CA THR A 186 29.74 -19.07 -17.78
C THR A 186 30.23 -20.40 -17.23
N TYR A 187 29.89 -21.49 -17.89
CA TYR A 187 30.35 -22.83 -17.56
C TYR A 187 30.74 -23.58 -18.84
N ILE A 188 31.92 -24.20 -18.81
CA ILE A 188 32.37 -25.14 -19.84
C ILE A 188 32.25 -26.52 -19.21
N CYS A 189 31.55 -27.43 -19.87
CA CYS A 189 31.32 -28.78 -19.37
C CYS A 189 32.66 -29.50 -19.15
N GLY A 190 32.88 -29.99 -17.92
CA GLY A 190 34.03 -30.81 -17.58
C GLY A 190 33.85 -32.29 -17.96
N LEU A 191 34.88 -33.09 -17.68
CA LEU A 191 34.90 -34.55 -17.94
C LEU A 191 33.79 -35.30 -17.18
N GLU A 192 33.23 -34.69 -16.13
CA GLU A 192 32.12 -35.21 -15.33
C GLU A 192 30.78 -35.30 -16.09
N HIS A 193 30.70 -34.75 -17.31
CA HIS A 193 29.48 -34.70 -18.12
C HIS A 193 29.71 -35.14 -19.57
N ILE A 194 30.72 -35.97 -19.83
CA ILE A 194 30.95 -36.61 -21.15
C ILE A 194 30.16 -37.91 -21.25
#